data_AF-A0A536JV48-F1
#
_entry.id   AF-A0A536JV48-F1
#
_cell.length_a   1.000
_cell.length_b   1.000
_cell.length_c   1.000
_cell.angle_alpha   90.00
_cell.angle_beta   90.00
_cell.angle_gamma   90.00
#
_symmetry.space_group_name_H-M   'P 1'
#
loop_
_entity.id
_entity.type
_entity.pdbx_description
1 polymer ?
#
loop_
_entity_poly.entity_id
_entity_poly.type
_entity_poly.pdbx_seq_one_letter_code
_entity_poly.pdbx_strand_id
1 'polypeptide(L)'
;LPHKAVHDVVAAFAKYRETDRTARLYLVGPTAMSGSYLDRVRGDIRRLGLENAITLTGSVTVEQLVAYYRGATAFLTLSEHEGFCVPLLEAMRSDLPVVANAAAAIPETLGDGGVLLETKTPEAVAAQLERVIGDEALRKDLIEKGRRRVEAFSRPHVAERLKLALAQGGWDLPNAKSKKIVVMSSDQRCGIHHYSLAVTDGLRDRGHQVTFVGVKHLDTADLYRKLKFISSQSDAVLIEHEAGIFRDVPFVRALLSLWRKRLPVILSLHELEPEKFHHYRRLSAALHYNPRYRLPVEILRMPWVALRMANWFLRYRLVLMFMGSIPRKLVVHSTRSERWLQLLTPDQDKRERFPLLVMPLENTVLPRSAEEKRKLRARFGLPMDKFIFVSPGFFFARKRYREVIEALPQDAMLVLSGTKSSWEPEYFDEIIALAKTKANVVINTEYETMGEYVAASDAVVLFYEDVFQSAVVTQAVWAGLPCIFSEAEGFAPYHAAGPVVRSEDELAKAMREIQKPETYAKYSRGVRILRRLLSPERNAERYLAGIE
;
A
#
# COMPACT_ATOMS: atom_id res chain seq x y z
N LEU A 1 23.80 24.90 3.90
CA LEU A 1 23.50 25.59 5.17
C LEU A 1 23.84 27.09 5.13
N PRO A 2 25.01 27.54 4.61
CA PRO A 2 25.30 28.98 4.53
C PRO A 2 24.23 29.79 3.77
N HIS A 3 23.72 29.26 2.66
CA HIS A 3 22.63 29.89 1.86
C HIS A 3 21.30 30.04 2.61
N LYS A 4 21.10 29.37 3.77
CA LYS A 4 19.91 29.58 4.61
C LYS A 4 20.03 30.84 5.48
N ALA A 5 21.21 31.46 5.51
CA ALA A 5 21.54 32.69 6.22
C ALA A 5 21.08 32.72 7.70
N VAL A 6 21.19 31.59 8.40
CA VAL A 6 20.81 31.48 9.82
C VAL A 6 21.53 32.50 10.72
N HIS A 7 22.75 32.92 10.36
CA HIS A 7 23.46 33.99 11.06
C HIS A 7 22.72 35.34 11.01
N ASP A 8 22.11 35.67 9.86
CA ASP A 8 21.27 36.87 9.73
C ASP A 8 19.99 36.75 10.55
N VAL A 9 19.41 35.55 10.65
CA VAL A 9 18.24 35.29 11.50
C VAL A 9 18.58 35.53 12.97
N VAL A 10 19.75 35.07 13.43
CA VAL A 10 20.23 35.32 14.80
C VAL A 10 20.45 36.81 15.05
N ALA A 11 21.08 37.52 14.12
CA ALA A 11 21.33 38.96 14.25
C ALA A 11 20.02 39.77 14.28
N ALA A 12 19.07 39.48 13.39
CA ALA A 12 17.75 40.09 13.38
C ALA A 12 16.95 39.81 14.65
N PHE A 13 17.00 38.57 15.16
CA PHE A 13 16.34 38.20 16.41
C PHE A 13 16.96 38.90 17.62
N ALA A 14 18.28 39.08 17.64
CA ALA A 14 18.96 39.88 18.66
C ALA A 14 18.39 41.30 18.70
N LYS A 15 18.22 41.91 17.52
CA LYS A 15 17.66 43.25 17.38
C LYS A 15 16.19 43.31 17.83
N TYR A 16 15.36 42.36 17.43
CA TYR A 16 13.97 42.27 17.85
C TYR A 16 13.81 42.13 19.39
N ARG A 17 14.73 41.42 20.05
CA ARG A 17 14.71 41.25 21.51
C ARG A 17 15.02 42.52 22.31
N GLU A 18 15.53 43.57 21.67
CA GLU A 18 15.62 44.89 22.30
C GLU A 18 14.23 45.43 22.65
N THR A 19 13.22 45.10 21.83
CA THR A 19 11.82 45.48 22.00
C THR A 19 11.05 44.45 22.84
N ASP A 20 11.21 43.15 22.56
CA ASP A 20 10.59 42.07 23.34
C ASP A 20 11.63 41.12 23.93
N ARG A 21 12.00 41.35 25.20
CA ARG A 21 12.97 40.52 25.92
C ARG A 21 12.48 39.10 26.21
N THR A 22 11.17 38.84 26.14
CA THR A 22 10.57 37.53 26.42
C THR A 22 10.56 36.61 25.21
N ALA A 23 10.75 37.15 24.01
CA ALA A 23 10.73 36.41 22.76
C ALA A 23 11.72 35.23 22.77
N ARG A 24 11.32 34.13 22.12
CA ARG A 24 12.10 32.91 21.94
C ARG A 24 12.20 32.57 20.46
N LEU A 25 13.37 32.11 20.03
CA LEU A 25 13.61 31.63 18.67
C LEU A 25 13.92 30.14 18.69
N TYR A 26 13.19 29.37 17.88
CA TYR A 26 13.44 27.95 17.66
C TYR A 26 13.96 27.75 16.24
N LEU A 27 15.19 27.25 16.12
CA LEU A 27 15.80 26.89 14.85
C LEU A 27 15.69 25.37 14.68
N VAL A 28 14.74 24.96 13.85
CA VAL A 28 14.35 23.56 13.67
C VAL A 28 15.02 22.97 12.43
N GLY A 29 15.78 21.90 12.60
CA GLY A 29 16.43 21.21 11.49
C GLY A 29 17.71 20.46 11.86
N PRO A 30 18.17 19.53 11.00
CA PRO A 30 19.34 18.71 11.27
C PRO A 30 20.62 19.55 11.43
N THR A 31 21.36 19.27 12.49
CA THR A 31 22.62 19.97 12.86
C THR A 31 23.88 19.27 12.35
N ALA A 32 23.75 18.07 11.78
CA ALA A 32 24.89 17.20 11.42
C ALA A 32 25.64 17.59 10.14
N MET A 33 25.02 18.36 9.23
CA MET A 33 25.50 18.53 7.85
C MET A 33 26.44 19.73 7.61
N SER A 34 26.76 20.56 8.63
CA SER A 34 27.75 21.65 8.49
C SER A 34 28.28 22.13 9.85
N GLY A 35 29.15 21.32 10.49
CA GLY A 35 29.72 21.63 11.81
C GLY A 35 30.34 23.04 11.90
N SER A 36 31.23 23.40 10.97
CA SER A 36 31.95 24.69 10.99
C SER A 36 31.06 25.92 10.81
N TYR A 37 29.94 25.81 10.09
CA TYR A 37 28.97 26.90 9.98
C TYR A 37 28.11 27.00 11.24
N LEU A 38 27.67 25.86 11.77
CA LEU A 38 26.88 25.82 12.99
C LEU A 38 27.67 26.33 14.20
N ASP A 39 28.97 26.05 14.26
CA ASP A 39 29.85 26.55 15.32
C ASP A 39 30.03 28.07 15.26
N ARG A 40 30.03 28.66 14.05
CA ARG A 40 29.96 30.13 13.89
C ARG A 40 28.65 30.69 14.42
N VAL A 41 27.51 30.09 14.04
CA VAL A 41 26.19 30.49 14.55
C VAL A 41 26.12 30.37 16.08
N ARG A 42 26.64 29.28 16.67
CA ARG A 42 26.75 29.12 18.13
C ARG A 42 27.68 30.16 18.75
N GLY A 43 28.75 30.54 18.06
CA GLY A 43 29.63 31.65 18.44
C GLY A 43 28.88 32.98 18.49
N ASP A 44 28.07 33.27 17.47
CA ASP A 44 27.25 34.48 17.40
C ASP A 44 26.19 34.52 18.50
N ILE A 45 25.49 33.40 18.75
CA ILE A 45 24.52 33.28 19.84
C ILE A 45 25.16 33.61 21.19
N ARG A 46 26.36 33.07 21.47
CA ARG A 46 27.11 33.35 22.70
C ARG A 46 27.58 34.79 22.80
N ARG A 47 28.14 35.33 21.71
CA ARG A 47 28.62 36.72 21.64
C ARG A 47 27.50 37.73 21.90
N LEU A 48 26.27 37.40 21.48
CA LEU A 48 25.08 38.23 21.65
C LEU A 48 24.31 37.95 22.96
N GLY A 49 24.75 37.00 23.79
CA GLY A 49 24.10 36.65 25.07
C GLY A 49 22.70 36.03 24.90
N LEU A 50 22.49 35.24 23.85
CA LEU A 50 21.19 34.71 23.45
C LEU A 50 21.00 33.22 23.76
N GLU A 51 21.90 32.60 24.51
CA GLU A 51 21.89 31.15 24.80
C GLU A 51 20.59 30.69 25.46
N ASN A 52 20.00 31.54 26.30
CA ASN A 52 18.75 31.24 26.98
C ASN A 52 17.51 31.53 26.11
N ALA A 53 17.65 32.18 24.95
CA ALA A 53 16.54 32.64 24.11
C ALA A 53 16.47 31.96 22.73
N ILE A 54 17.55 31.33 22.28
CA ILE A 54 17.61 30.61 21.02
C ILE A 54 17.80 29.11 21.29
N THR A 55 16.88 28.29 20.78
CA THR A 55 16.97 26.82 20.87
C THR A 55 17.27 26.23 19.49
N LEU A 56 18.40 25.51 19.38
CA LEU A 56 18.74 24.68 18.23
C LEU A 56 18.19 23.27 18.48
N THR A 57 17.09 22.88 17.84
CA THR A 57 16.38 21.64 18.21
C THR A 57 17.04 20.37 17.65
N GLY A 58 17.83 20.50 16.58
CA GLY A 58 18.24 19.35 15.78
C GLY A 58 17.07 18.79 14.96
N SER A 59 17.22 17.54 14.52
CA SER A 59 16.16 16.81 13.82
C SER A 59 14.99 16.52 14.76
N VAL A 60 13.77 16.75 14.30
CA VAL A 60 12.53 16.53 15.06
C VAL A 60 11.59 15.62 14.27
N THR A 61 10.63 14.98 14.96
CA THR A 61 9.58 14.22 14.28
C THR A 61 8.62 15.14 13.53
N VAL A 62 7.82 14.58 12.62
CA VAL A 62 6.79 15.36 11.90
C VAL A 62 5.78 15.97 12.88
N GLU A 63 5.39 15.22 13.93
CA GLU A 63 4.46 15.72 14.94
C GLU A 63 5.06 16.89 15.74
N GLN A 64 6.34 16.82 16.09
CA GLN A 64 7.05 17.91 16.75
C GLN A 64 7.17 19.14 15.83
N LEU A 65 7.49 18.94 14.55
CA LEU A 65 7.56 20.02 13.56
C LEU A 65 6.21 20.76 13.44
N VAL A 66 5.10 20.02 13.38
CA VAL A 66 3.75 20.60 13.38
C VAL A 66 3.49 21.37 14.69
N ALA A 67 3.95 20.87 15.83
CA ALA A 67 3.82 21.57 17.10
C ALA A 67 4.61 22.89 17.11
N TYR A 68 5.81 22.93 16.52
CA TYR A 68 6.58 24.17 16.37
C TYR A 68 5.85 25.20 15.50
N TYR A 69 5.33 24.79 14.35
CA TYR A 69 4.58 25.71 13.49
C TYR A 69 3.33 26.26 14.18
N ARG A 70 2.57 25.41 14.89
CA ARG A 70 1.34 25.84 15.59
C ARG A 70 1.59 26.63 16.87
N GLY A 71 2.75 26.43 17.50
CA GLY A 71 3.13 27.11 18.73
C GLY A 71 3.88 28.43 18.50
N ALA A 72 4.33 28.70 17.28
CA ALA A 72 5.02 29.93 16.94
C ALA A 72 4.04 31.09 16.65
N THR A 73 4.53 32.32 16.78
CA THR A 73 3.76 33.55 16.46
C THR A 73 4.04 34.09 15.07
N ALA A 74 5.25 33.88 14.55
CA ALA A 74 5.65 34.19 13.19
C ALA A 74 6.71 33.19 12.70
N PHE A 75 6.76 32.97 11.39
CA PHE A 75 7.82 32.22 10.71
C PHE A 75 8.77 33.20 10.02
N LEU A 76 10.07 33.06 10.27
CA LEU A 76 11.12 33.87 9.63
C LEU A 76 12.06 32.98 8.81
N THR A 77 12.28 33.34 7.56
CA THR A 77 13.38 32.78 6.75
C THR A 77 14.13 33.89 6.03
N LEU A 78 15.45 33.93 6.20
CA LEU A 78 16.33 34.87 5.50
C LEU A 78 17.18 34.19 4.44
N SER A 79 16.72 33.02 3.95
CA SER A 79 17.45 32.25 2.97
C SER A 79 17.77 33.07 1.71
N GLU A 80 19.00 32.95 1.23
CA GLU A 80 19.49 33.60 0.00
C GLU A 80 19.19 32.77 -1.24
N HIS A 81 18.98 31.45 -1.07
CA HIS A 81 18.67 30.56 -2.17
C HIS A 81 17.76 29.43 -1.73
N GLU A 82 16.58 29.36 -2.34
CA GLU A 82 15.61 28.29 -2.23
C GLU A 82 15.03 27.99 -3.61
N GLY A 83 14.72 26.72 -3.87
CA GLY A 83 13.78 26.36 -4.92
C GLY A 83 12.37 26.72 -4.46
N PHE A 84 11.48 25.74 -4.36
CA PHE A 84 10.09 25.99 -3.96
C PHE A 84 9.88 26.41 -2.49
N CYS A 85 10.90 26.33 -1.62
CA CYS A 85 10.80 26.67 -0.18
C CYS A 85 9.51 26.14 0.51
N VAL A 86 9.35 24.81 0.55
CA VAL A 86 8.22 24.12 1.21
C VAL A 86 7.86 24.67 2.60
N PRO A 87 8.82 25.07 3.47
CA PRO A 87 8.50 25.65 4.79
C PRO A 87 7.55 26.86 4.76
N LEU A 88 7.53 27.67 3.68
CA LEU A 88 6.59 28.79 3.54
C LEU A 88 5.14 28.29 3.54
N LEU A 89 4.87 27.22 2.80
CA LEU A 89 3.53 26.61 2.72
C LEU A 89 3.16 25.87 4.00
N GLU A 90 4.12 25.24 4.67
CA GLU A 90 3.89 24.59 5.96
C GLU A 90 3.50 25.60 7.04
N ALA A 91 4.17 26.76 7.07
CA ALA A 91 3.83 27.88 7.94
C ALA A 91 2.44 28.44 7.60
N MET A 92 2.18 28.78 6.34
CA MET A 92 0.86 29.29 5.91
C MET A 92 -0.27 28.28 6.19
N ARG A 93 -0.03 26.97 6.01
CA ARG A 93 -1.02 25.91 6.31
C ARG A 93 -1.29 25.79 7.81
N SER A 94 -0.36 26.24 8.64
CA SER A 94 -0.49 26.27 10.10
C SER A 94 -1.02 27.61 10.61
N ASP A 95 -1.51 28.48 9.73
CA ASP A 95 -1.97 29.85 10.04
C ASP A 95 -0.89 30.71 10.70
N LEU A 96 0.38 30.43 10.38
CA LEU A 96 1.54 31.15 10.89
C LEU A 96 1.96 32.24 9.89
N PRO A 97 1.91 33.53 10.26
CA PRO A 97 2.38 34.62 9.41
C PRO A 97 3.84 34.44 9.02
N VAL A 98 4.15 34.70 7.75
CA VAL A 98 5.48 34.48 7.18
C VAL A 98 6.17 35.81 6.89
N VAL A 99 7.41 35.95 7.34
CA VAL A 99 8.34 37.00 6.95
C VAL A 99 9.51 36.33 6.24
N ALA A 100 9.77 36.70 5.00
CA ALA A 100 10.78 36.03 4.18
C ALA A 100 11.65 37.01 3.39
N ASN A 101 12.93 36.69 3.23
CA ASN A 101 13.83 37.40 2.31
C ASN A 101 13.43 37.16 0.85
N ALA A 102 13.33 38.24 0.06
CA ALA A 102 12.91 38.18 -1.35
C ALA A 102 14.04 37.67 -2.26
N ALA A 103 14.38 36.38 -2.14
CA ALA A 103 15.45 35.75 -2.91
C ALA A 103 15.02 34.46 -3.62
N ALA A 104 15.61 34.21 -4.80
CA ALA A 104 15.31 33.04 -5.64
C ALA A 104 13.80 32.85 -5.86
N ALA A 105 13.25 31.65 -5.63
CA ALA A 105 11.83 31.36 -5.81
C ALA A 105 10.96 31.64 -4.57
N ILE A 106 11.50 32.31 -3.54
CA ILE A 106 10.72 32.71 -2.36
C ILE A 106 9.59 33.69 -2.72
N PRO A 107 9.81 34.77 -3.50
CA PRO A 107 8.73 35.68 -3.90
C PRO A 107 7.61 34.96 -4.67
N GLU A 108 7.99 34.06 -5.56
CA GLU A 108 7.06 33.26 -6.36
C GLU A 108 6.30 32.25 -5.51
N THR A 109 6.89 31.70 -4.46
CA THR A 109 6.19 30.76 -3.58
C THR A 109 5.27 31.50 -2.63
N LEU A 110 5.75 32.57 -2.00
CA LEU A 110 5.05 33.32 -0.97
C LEU A 110 3.90 34.16 -1.54
N GLY A 111 4.10 34.81 -2.68
CA GLY A 111 3.12 35.75 -3.24
C GLY A 111 2.75 36.84 -2.23
N ASP A 112 1.45 37.11 -2.10
CA ASP A 112 0.87 38.04 -1.12
C ASP A 112 0.57 37.38 0.24
N GLY A 113 0.90 36.09 0.43
CA GLY A 113 0.61 35.32 1.64
C GLY A 113 1.53 35.59 2.84
N GLY A 114 2.43 36.56 2.72
CA GLY A 114 3.39 36.94 3.76
C GLY A 114 4.09 38.26 3.44
N VAL A 115 5.06 38.64 4.27
CA VAL A 115 5.88 39.83 4.07
C VAL A 115 7.18 39.43 3.36
N LEU A 116 7.43 40.03 2.20
CA LEU A 116 8.70 39.93 1.49
C LEU A 116 9.62 41.09 1.89
N LEU A 117 10.82 40.75 2.33
CA LEU A 117 11.86 41.70 2.71
C LEU A 117 12.74 42.02 1.51
N GLU A 118 12.89 43.30 1.21
CA GLU A 118 13.84 43.80 0.19
C GLU A 118 15.27 43.91 0.74
N THR A 119 15.41 44.00 2.06
CA THR A 119 16.70 44.06 2.77
C THR A 119 16.69 43.15 3.99
N LYS A 120 17.84 42.53 4.28
CA LYS A 120 18.04 41.61 5.40
C LYS A 120 18.83 42.24 6.56
N THR A 121 18.88 43.57 6.65
CA THR A 121 19.51 44.23 7.82
C THR A 121 18.75 43.89 9.10
N PRO A 122 19.45 43.66 10.24
CA PRO A 122 18.80 43.30 11.50
C PRO A 122 17.66 44.25 11.90
N GLU A 123 17.83 45.55 11.67
CA GLU A 123 16.84 46.59 11.97
C GLU A 123 15.58 46.44 11.11
N ALA A 124 15.73 46.22 9.81
CA ALA A 124 14.60 46.09 8.90
C ALA A 124 13.80 44.82 9.16
N VAL A 125 14.50 43.71 9.43
CA VAL A 125 13.86 42.44 9.78
C VAL A 125 13.11 42.56 11.11
N ALA A 126 13.74 43.15 12.13
CA ALA A 126 13.12 43.37 13.43
C ALA A 126 11.86 44.23 13.33
N ALA A 127 11.90 45.34 12.57
CA ALA A 127 10.75 46.20 12.36
C ALA A 127 9.57 45.48 11.69
N GLN A 128 9.83 44.61 10.71
CA GLN A 128 8.76 43.81 10.10
C GLN A 128 8.21 42.73 11.05
N LEU A 129 9.06 42.11 11.88
CA LEU A 129 8.60 41.19 12.92
C LEU A 129 7.71 41.90 13.94
N GLU A 130 8.13 43.07 14.43
CA GLU A 130 7.33 43.90 15.35
C GLU A 130 5.97 44.23 14.75
N ARG A 131 5.94 44.61 13.47
CA ARG A 131 4.69 44.91 12.77
C ARG A 131 3.81 43.67 12.64
N VAL A 132 4.33 42.53 12.19
CA VAL A 132 3.56 41.29 12.00
C VAL A 132 3.05 40.71 13.32
N ILE A 133 3.82 40.84 14.40
CA ILE A 133 3.45 40.33 15.72
C ILE A 133 2.49 41.30 16.44
N GLY A 134 2.76 42.61 16.37
CA GLY A 134 2.01 43.65 17.08
C GLY A 134 0.68 44.07 16.42
N ASP A 135 0.57 43.98 15.09
CA ASP A 135 -0.64 44.35 14.35
C ASP A 135 -1.54 43.13 14.12
N GLU A 136 -2.60 43.01 14.93
CA GLU A 136 -3.56 41.92 14.82
C GLU A 136 -4.34 41.94 13.48
N ALA A 137 -4.63 43.12 12.93
CA ALA A 137 -5.36 43.24 11.68
C ALA A 137 -4.51 42.75 10.50
N LEU A 138 -3.24 43.18 10.45
CA LEU A 138 -2.28 42.68 9.48
C LEU A 138 -2.09 41.16 9.60
N ARG A 139 -1.97 40.63 10.82
CA ARG A 139 -1.81 39.19 11.03
C ARG A 139 -3.00 38.40 10.45
N LYS A 140 -4.23 38.84 10.71
CA LYS A 140 -5.44 38.18 10.17
C LYS A 140 -5.46 38.22 8.64
N ASP A 141 -5.12 39.36 8.04
CA ASP A 141 -5.03 39.51 6.59
C ASP A 141 -3.97 38.59 5.97
N LEU A 142 -2.77 38.52 6.56
CA LEU A 142 -1.70 37.61 6.11
C LEU A 142 -2.10 36.14 6.22
N ILE A 143 -2.81 35.74 7.28
CA ILE A 143 -3.31 34.36 7.44
C ILE A 143 -4.32 34.03 6.34
N GLU A 144 -5.26 34.92 6.05
CA GLU A 144 -6.26 34.70 5.00
C GLU A 144 -5.61 34.61 3.62
N LYS A 145 -4.68 35.52 3.30
CA LYS A 145 -3.88 35.47 2.07
C LYS A 145 -3.05 34.18 2.00
N GLY A 146 -2.42 33.78 3.09
CA GLY A 146 -1.65 32.54 3.18
C GLY A 146 -2.48 31.30 2.90
N ARG A 147 -3.71 31.22 3.45
CA ARG A 147 -4.65 30.13 3.14
C ARG A 147 -5.01 30.07 1.66
N ARG A 148 -5.30 31.22 1.03
CA ARG A 148 -5.57 31.31 -0.41
C ARG A 148 -4.34 30.89 -1.23
N ARG A 149 -3.15 31.31 -0.81
CA ARG A 149 -1.89 30.96 -1.46
C ARG A 149 -1.66 29.45 -1.44
N VAL A 150 -1.87 28.81 -0.30
CA VAL A 150 -1.78 27.35 -0.15
C VAL A 150 -2.78 26.63 -1.05
N GLU A 151 -4.02 27.14 -1.15
CA GLU A 151 -5.04 26.54 -2.01
C GLU A 151 -4.68 26.64 -3.51
N ALA A 152 -4.01 27.70 -3.93
CA ALA A 152 -3.52 27.83 -5.31
C ALA A 152 -2.46 26.77 -5.68
N PHE A 153 -1.86 26.10 -4.68
CA PHE A 153 -0.97 24.95 -4.85
C PHE A 153 -1.65 23.60 -4.56
N SER A 154 -2.98 23.56 -4.48
CA SER A 154 -3.71 22.30 -4.36
C SER A 154 -3.56 21.44 -5.62
N ARG A 155 -3.71 20.12 -5.47
CA ARG A 155 -3.51 19.16 -6.57
C ARG A 155 -4.31 19.50 -7.83
N PRO A 156 -5.62 19.87 -7.75
CA PRO A 156 -6.38 20.26 -8.95
C PRO A 156 -5.77 21.48 -9.66
N HIS A 157 -5.42 22.54 -8.92
CA HIS A 157 -4.83 23.74 -9.50
C HIS A 157 -3.46 23.47 -10.12
N VAL A 158 -2.61 22.69 -9.46
CA VAL A 158 -1.29 22.31 -9.99
C VAL A 158 -1.43 21.43 -11.24
N ALA A 159 -2.37 20.49 -11.24
CA ALA A 159 -2.63 19.65 -12.41
C ALA A 159 -3.10 20.49 -13.61
N GLU A 160 -3.99 21.46 -13.39
CA GLU A 160 -4.45 22.35 -14.45
C GLU A 160 -3.33 23.26 -14.97
N ARG A 161 -2.54 23.86 -14.06
CA ARG A 161 -1.37 24.67 -14.44
C ARG A 161 -0.35 23.85 -15.24
N LEU A 162 -0.11 22.60 -14.85
CA LEU A 162 0.78 21.70 -15.57
C LEU A 162 0.21 21.34 -16.94
N LYS A 163 -1.09 21.08 -17.04
CA LYS A 163 -1.78 20.83 -18.31
C LYS A 163 -1.62 22.02 -19.27
N LEU A 164 -1.88 23.23 -18.78
CA LEU A 164 -1.73 24.45 -19.57
C LEU A 164 -0.27 24.68 -20.00
N ALA A 165 0.70 24.46 -19.11
CA ALA A 165 2.12 24.61 -19.42
C ALA A 165 2.60 23.58 -20.46
N LEU A 166 2.13 22.34 -20.39
CA LEU A 166 2.43 21.31 -21.38
C LEU A 166 1.78 21.63 -22.73
N ALA A 167 0.54 22.11 -22.74
CA ALA A 167 -0.15 22.52 -23.96
C ALA A 167 0.59 23.67 -24.67
N GLN A 168 1.16 24.62 -23.93
CA GLN A 168 2.03 25.66 -24.50
C GLN A 168 3.29 25.10 -25.17
N GLY A 169 3.79 23.96 -24.69
CA GLY A 169 4.91 23.23 -25.29
C GLY A 169 4.50 22.28 -26.43
N GLY A 170 3.23 22.27 -26.84
CA GLY A 170 2.69 21.35 -27.85
C GLY A 170 2.40 19.93 -27.34
N TRP A 171 2.40 19.74 -26.01
CA TRP A 171 2.12 18.46 -25.37
C TRP A 171 0.71 18.48 -24.76
N ASP A 172 -0.23 17.76 -25.36
CA ASP A 172 -1.53 17.52 -24.73
C ASP A 172 -1.42 16.36 -23.75
N LEU A 173 -1.72 16.62 -22.47
CA LEU A 173 -1.97 15.54 -21.52
C LEU A 173 -3.22 14.76 -22.01
N PRO A 174 -3.17 13.42 -22.08
CA PRO A 174 -4.34 12.65 -22.44
C PRO A 174 -5.46 13.00 -21.45
N ASN A 175 -6.57 13.53 -21.95
CA ASN A 175 -7.80 13.59 -21.16
C ASN A 175 -8.06 12.15 -20.68
N ALA A 176 -8.31 11.97 -19.39
CA ALA A 176 -8.71 10.68 -18.83
C ALA A 176 -10.04 10.29 -19.51
N LYS A 177 -9.96 9.62 -20.66
CA LYS A 177 -11.14 9.18 -21.39
C LYS A 177 -11.78 8.10 -20.54
N SER A 178 -13.04 8.29 -20.19
CA SER A 178 -13.86 7.21 -19.63
C SER A 178 -13.83 6.03 -20.59
N LYS A 179 -13.23 4.92 -20.19
CA LYS A 179 -13.20 3.66 -20.95
C LYS A 179 -14.37 2.76 -20.53
N LYS A 180 -14.89 1.97 -21.45
CA LYS A 180 -15.83 0.87 -21.22
C LYS A 180 -15.04 -0.41 -20.98
N ILE A 181 -14.94 -0.83 -19.72
CA ILE A 181 -14.08 -1.93 -19.31
C ILE A 181 -14.95 -3.09 -18.85
N VAL A 182 -14.59 -4.29 -19.28
CA VAL A 182 -15.16 -5.52 -18.73
C VAL A 182 -14.14 -6.16 -17.80
N VAL A 183 -14.51 -6.36 -16.54
CA VAL A 183 -13.70 -7.12 -15.57
C VAL A 183 -14.32 -8.50 -15.42
N MET A 184 -13.59 -9.55 -15.77
CA MET A 184 -14.04 -10.93 -15.71
C MET A 184 -13.29 -11.71 -14.64
N SER A 185 -14.01 -12.42 -13.77
CA SER A 185 -13.44 -13.22 -12.67
C SER A 185 -14.40 -14.36 -12.27
N SER A 186 -14.15 -15.01 -11.13
CA SER A 186 -15.05 -16.00 -10.52
C SER A 186 -16.32 -15.35 -9.93
N ASP A 187 -17.48 -16.03 -9.97
CA ASP A 187 -18.68 -15.63 -9.19
C ASP A 187 -18.70 -16.21 -7.78
N GLN A 188 -17.81 -17.16 -7.47
CA GLN A 188 -17.71 -17.68 -6.11
C GLN A 188 -17.18 -16.60 -5.19
N ARG A 189 -17.85 -16.40 -4.04
CA ARG A 189 -17.41 -15.46 -3.00
C ARG A 189 -16.15 -15.98 -2.32
N CYS A 190 -15.00 -15.66 -2.91
CA CYS A 190 -13.67 -15.97 -2.42
C CYS A 190 -12.74 -14.76 -2.63
N GLY A 191 -11.51 -14.85 -2.10
CA GLY A 191 -10.56 -13.74 -2.11
C GLY A 191 -10.37 -13.05 -3.48
N ILE A 192 -10.26 -13.82 -4.58
CA ILE A 192 -10.12 -13.23 -5.92
C ILE A 192 -11.40 -12.53 -6.40
N HIS A 193 -12.59 -13.00 -6.02
CA HIS A 193 -13.84 -12.31 -6.35
C HIS A 193 -13.89 -10.94 -5.68
N HIS A 194 -13.60 -10.87 -4.37
CA HIS A 194 -13.57 -9.62 -3.62
C HIS A 194 -12.46 -8.68 -4.12
N TYR A 195 -11.31 -9.22 -4.47
CA TYR A 195 -10.25 -8.46 -5.12
C TYR A 195 -10.71 -7.84 -6.44
N SER A 196 -11.38 -8.63 -7.29
CA SER A 196 -11.87 -8.19 -8.60
C SER A 196 -12.93 -7.10 -8.47
N LEU A 197 -13.77 -7.17 -7.42
CA LEU A 197 -14.71 -6.11 -7.08
C LEU A 197 -13.97 -4.83 -6.63
N ALA A 198 -12.95 -4.95 -5.79
CA ALA A 198 -12.13 -3.81 -5.39
C ALA A 198 -11.46 -3.13 -6.59
N VAL A 199 -10.90 -3.89 -7.54
CA VAL A 199 -10.38 -3.36 -8.81
C VAL A 199 -11.49 -2.64 -9.59
N THR A 200 -12.67 -3.26 -9.70
CA THR A 200 -13.82 -2.73 -10.43
C THR A 200 -14.27 -1.39 -9.85
N ASP A 201 -14.37 -1.28 -8.53
CA ASP A 201 -14.77 -0.05 -7.85
C ASP A 201 -13.69 1.03 -8.00
N GLY A 202 -12.41 0.67 -7.86
CA GLY A 202 -11.30 1.60 -8.10
C GLY A 202 -11.27 2.16 -9.52
N LEU A 203 -11.64 1.38 -10.53
CA LEU A 203 -11.78 1.84 -11.92
C LEU A 203 -13.01 2.76 -12.11
N ARG A 204 -14.13 2.45 -11.43
CA ARG A 204 -15.34 3.30 -11.46
C ARG A 204 -15.11 4.66 -10.80
N ASP A 205 -14.39 4.68 -9.69
CA ASP A 205 -14.02 5.92 -8.98
C ASP A 205 -13.12 6.84 -9.83
N ARG A 206 -12.45 6.27 -10.83
CA ARG A 206 -11.70 7.02 -11.86
C ARG A 206 -12.53 7.46 -13.06
N GLY A 207 -13.84 7.23 -13.01
CA GLY A 207 -14.79 7.68 -14.02
C GLY A 207 -14.94 6.73 -15.21
N HIS A 208 -14.50 5.48 -15.11
CA HIS A 208 -14.72 4.48 -16.16
C HIS A 208 -16.06 3.77 -16.04
N GLN A 209 -16.59 3.32 -17.18
CA GLN A 209 -17.79 2.48 -17.23
C GLN A 209 -17.36 1.02 -17.12
N VAL A 210 -17.54 0.42 -15.94
CA VAL A 210 -17.03 -0.92 -15.66
C VAL A 210 -18.15 -1.93 -15.46
N THR A 211 -18.15 -2.98 -16.28
CA THR A 211 -19.05 -4.13 -16.15
C THR A 211 -18.28 -5.31 -15.55
N PHE A 212 -18.71 -5.78 -14.38
CA PHE A 212 -18.18 -7.00 -13.78
C PHE A 212 -18.91 -8.22 -14.35
N VAL A 213 -18.14 -9.24 -14.76
CA VAL A 213 -18.66 -10.46 -15.37
C VAL A 213 -18.13 -11.67 -14.63
N GLY A 214 -19.11 -12.46 -14.19
CA GLY A 214 -19.03 -13.90 -14.38
C GLY A 214 -18.55 -14.63 -13.18
N VAL A 215 -17.89 -15.78 -13.22
CA VAL A 215 -18.02 -16.96 -14.09
C VAL A 215 -18.03 -18.15 -13.12
N LYS A 216 -18.90 -19.13 -13.35
CA LYS A 216 -19.00 -20.31 -12.47
C LYS A 216 -17.72 -21.12 -12.51
N HIS A 217 -17.26 -21.55 -11.34
CA HIS A 217 -16.03 -22.32 -11.16
C HIS A 217 -15.99 -23.56 -12.07
N LEU A 218 -14.94 -23.65 -12.90
CA LEU A 218 -14.70 -24.73 -13.87
C LEU A 218 -15.86 -25.00 -14.87
N ASP A 219 -16.81 -24.07 -15.02
CA ASP A 219 -17.95 -24.18 -15.93
C ASP A 219 -17.64 -23.55 -17.29
N THR A 220 -17.37 -24.42 -18.26
CA THR A 220 -17.06 -24.01 -19.64
C THR A 220 -18.27 -23.43 -20.38
N ALA A 221 -19.48 -23.92 -20.10
CA ALA A 221 -20.67 -23.47 -20.78
C ALA A 221 -21.07 -22.06 -20.32
N ASP A 222 -20.95 -21.80 -19.02
CA ASP A 222 -21.16 -20.48 -18.44
C ASP A 222 -20.12 -19.47 -18.93
N LEU A 223 -18.83 -19.83 -18.95
CA LEU A 223 -17.75 -19.00 -19.53
C LEU A 223 -18.10 -18.55 -20.95
N TYR A 224 -18.38 -19.50 -21.86
CA TYR A 224 -18.67 -19.17 -23.25
C TYR A 224 -19.98 -18.41 -23.44
N ARG A 225 -20.99 -18.63 -22.58
CA ARG A 225 -22.22 -17.85 -22.59
C ARG A 225 -21.94 -16.39 -22.22
N LYS A 226 -21.18 -16.17 -21.15
CA LYS A 226 -20.82 -14.83 -20.66
C LYS A 226 -19.96 -14.04 -21.66
N LEU A 227 -19.05 -14.69 -22.38
CA LEU A 227 -18.26 -14.06 -23.46
C LEU A 227 -19.12 -13.50 -24.62
N LYS A 228 -20.31 -14.05 -24.85
CA LYS A 228 -21.22 -13.55 -25.91
C LYS A 228 -21.79 -12.16 -25.56
N PHE A 229 -21.98 -11.87 -24.28
CA PHE A 229 -22.50 -10.59 -23.79
C PHE A 229 -21.44 -9.49 -23.73
N ILE A 230 -20.16 -9.83 -23.88
CA ILE A 230 -19.09 -8.83 -23.97
C ILE A 230 -19.21 -8.11 -25.32
N SER A 231 -19.60 -6.84 -25.23
CA SER A 231 -19.75 -5.92 -26.37
C SER A 231 -18.42 -5.71 -27.08
N SER A 232 -18.45 -5.67 -28.42
CA SER A 232 -17.30 -5.28 -29.24
C SER A 232 -16.95 -3.80 -29.11
N GLN A 233 -17.83 -2.99 -28.51
CA GLN A 233 -17.57 -1.58 -28.18
C GLN A 233 -16.85 -1.40 -26.84
N SER A 234 -16.46 -2.48 -26.17
CA SER A 234 -15.66 -2.38 -24.94
C SER A 234 -14.23 -1.96 -25.32
N ASP A 235 -13.65 -1.04 -24.56
CA ASP A 235 -12.29 -0.56 -24.80
C ASP A 235 -11.24 -1.57 -24.31
N ALA A 236 -11.56 -2.38 -23.29
CA ALA A 236 -10.67 -3.42 -22.77
C ALA A 236 -11.41 -4.52 -22.00
N VAL A 237 -10.79 -5.70 -21.92
CA VAL A 237 -11.23 -6.80 -21.05
C VAL A 237 -10.11 -7.14 -20.07
N LEU A 238 -10.32 -6.86 -18.79
CA LEU A 238 -9.47 -7.30 -17.69
C LEU A 238 -9.96 -8.66 -17.19
N ILE A 239 -9.08 -9.65 -17.16
CA ILE A 239 -9.37 -10.98 -16.64
C ILE A 239 -8.53 -11.21 -15.39
N GLU A 240 -9.19 -11.28 -14.25
CA GLU A 240 -8.59 -11.72 -12.99
C GLU A 240 -8.62 -13.24 -12.95
N HIS A 241 -7.44 -13.86 -12.94
CA HIS A 241 -7.26 -15.30 -13.06
C HIS A 241 -6.44 -15.87 -11.91
N GLU A 242 -7.01 -16.89 -11.28
CA GLU A 242 -6.36 -17.79 -10.34
C GLU A 242 -6.49 -19.23 -10.85
N ALA A 243 -5.52 -20.05 -10.47
CA ALA A 243 -5.51 -21.46 -10.80
C ALA A 243 -6.81 -22.15 -10.35
N GLY A 244 -7.48 -22.82 -11.28
CA GLY A 244 -8.71 -23.56 -10.99
C GLY A 244 -10.01 -22.78 -11.22
N ILE A 245 -9.98 -21.48 -11.52
CA ILE A 245 -11.22 -20.78 -11.93
C ILE A 245 -11.71 -21.29 -13.29
N PHE A 246 -10.79 -21.38 -14.26
CA PHE A 246 -11.07 -21.84 -15.61
C PHE A 246 -10.27 -23.11 -15.92
N ARG A 247 -10.81 -23.92 -16.82
CA ARG A 247 -10.05 -25.01 -17.45
C ARG A 247 -9.10 -24.42 -18.49
N ASP A 248 -7.84 -24.84 -18.48
CA ASP A 248 -6.75 -24.34 -19.34
C ASP A 248 -7.15 -24.17 -20.82
N VAL A 249 -7.64 -25.25 -21.45
CA VAL A 249 -7.97 -25.25 -22.89
C VAL A 249 -9.20 -24.38 -23.21
N PRO A 250 -10.34 -24.51 -22.49
CA PRO A 250 -11.44 -23.57 -22.64
C PRO A 250 -11.09 -22.11 -22.43
N PHE A 251 -10.21 -21.83 -21.47
CA PHE A 251 -9.75 -20.47 -21.20
C PHE A 251 -8.96 -19.88 -22.37
N VAL A 252 -8.03 -20.64 -22.95
CA VAL A 252 -7.31 -20.22 -24.16
C VAL A 252 -8.27 -19.97 -25.34
N ARG A 253 -9.31 -20.80 -25.49
CA ARG A 253 -10.35 -20.56 -26.51
C ARG A 253 -11.14 -19.27 -26.24
N ALA A 254 -11.37 -18.93 -24.98
CA ALA A 254 -11.97 -17.66 -24.59
C ALA A 254 -11.08 -16.47 -24.98
N LEU A 255 -9.78 -16.53 -24.69
CA LEU A 255 -8.81 -15.51 -25.10
C LEU A 255 -8.80 -15.32 -26.63
N LEU A 256 -8.77 -16.42 -27.39
CA LEU A 256 -8.84 -16.38 -28.86
C LEU A 256 -10.15 -15.78 -29.37
N SER A 257 -11.26 -15.96 -28.67
CA SER A 257 -12.56 -15.35 -29.02
C SER A 257 -12.52 -13.83 -28.84
N LEU A 258 -11.99 -13.35 -27.71
CA LEU A 258 -11.83 -11.92 -27.44
C LEU A 258 -10.86 -11.26 -28.42
N TRP A 259 -9.75 -11.93 -28.73
CA TRP A 259 -8.78 -11.48 -29.72
C TRP A 259 -9.39 -11.33 -31.12
N ARG A 260 -10.23 -12.29 -31.55
CA ARG A 260 -10.97 -12.18 -32.83
C ARG A 260 -11.94 -11.00 -32.86
N LYS A 261 -12.48 -10.59 -31.70
CA LYS A 261 -13.30 -9.37 -31.55
C LYS A 261 -12.45 -8.08 -31.54
N ARG A 262 -11.12 -8.17 -31.66
CA ARG A 262 -10.15 -7.06 -31.53
C ARG A 262 -10.23 -6.33 -30.19
N LEU A 263 -10.62 -7.04 -29.14
CA LEU A 263 -10.66 -6.49 -27.78
C LEU A 263 -9.28 -6.67 -27.13
N PRO A 264 -8.63 -5.62 -26.61
CA PRO A 264 -7.38 -5.77 -25.89
C PRO A 264 -7.66 -6.45 -24.55
N VAL A 265 -6.94 -7.54 -24.29
CA VAL A 265 -7.07 -8.34 -23.07
C VAL A 265 -5.91 -8.03 -22.13
N ILE A 266 -6.24 -7.71 -20.88
CA ILE A 266 -5.30 -7.64 -19.77
C ILE A 266 -5.51 -8.91 -18.94
N LEU A 267 -4.48 -9.72 -18.78
CA LEU A 267 -4.55 -10.96 -18.00
C LEU A 267 -3.81 -10.78 -16.68
N SER A 268 -4.55 -10.71 -15.60
CA SER A 268 -4.05 -10.59 -14.23
C SER A 268 -3.96 -11.97 -13.59
N LEU A 269 -2.75 -12.41 -13.25
CA LEU A 269 -2.43 -13.75 -12.75
C LEU A 269 -2.04 -13.66 -11.27
N HIS A 270 -2.90 -14.20 -10.41
CA HIS A 270 -2.74 -14.19 -8.95
C HIS A 270 -1.73 -15.25 -8.46
N GLU A 271 -1.78 -16.42 -9.06
CA GLU A 271 -0.82 -17.50 -8.81
C GLU A 271 -0.36 -18.07 -10.15
N LEU A 272 0.95 -18.01 -10.42
CA LEU A 272 1.54 -18.60 -11.61
C LEU A 272 2.66 -19.55 -11.23
N GLU A 273 2.40 -20.85 -11.37
CA GLU A 273 3.40 -21.92 -11.28
C GLU A 273 3.08 -23.04 -12.27
N PRO A 274 4.09 -23.78 -12.76
CA PRO A 274 3.87 -24.92 -13.66
C PRO A 274 2.88 -25.95 -13.10
N GLU A 275 2.96 -26.24 -11.80
CA GLU A 275 2.14 -27.25 -11.11
C GLU A 275 0.63 -26.96 -11.10
N LYS A 276 0.27 -25.69 -11.30
CA LYS A 276 -1.12 -25.25 -11.38
C LYS A 276 -1.79 -25.71 -12.68
N PHE A 277 -1.01 -25.93 -13.73
CA PHE A 277 -1.52 -26.35 -15.04
C PHE A 277 -1.82 -27.86 -15.08
N HIS A 278 -2.98 -28.22 -15.59
CA HIS A 278 -3.44 -29.61 -15.63
C HIS A 278 -2.53 -30.51 -16.45
N HIS A 279 -2.05 -30.01 -17.59
CA HIS A 279 -1.16 -30.76 -18.47
C HIS A 279 0.24 -30.95 -17.88
N TYR A 280 0.73 -30.00 -17.09
CA TYR A 280 2.00 -30.16 -16.37
C TYR A 280 1.91 -31.29 -15.34
N ARG A 281 0.84 -31.33 -14.53
CA ARG A 281 0.66 -32.41 -13.54
C ARG A 281 0.63 -33.80 -14.20
N ARG A 282 -0.01 -33.92 -15.36
CA ARG A 282 -0.03 -35.17 -16.14
C ARG A 282 1.35 -35.57 -16.66
N LEU A 283 2.13 -34.60 -17.13
CA LEU A 283 3.51 -34.82 -17.57
C LEU A 283 4.39 -35.26 -16.40
N SER A 284 4.35 -34.51 -15.29
CA SER A 284 5.11 -34.82 -14.07
C SER A 284 4.79 -36.22 -13.55
N ALA A 285 3.50 -36.58 -13.48
CA ALA A 285 3.10 -37.91 -13.04
C ALA A 285 3.56 -39.03 -14.00
N ALA A 286 3.65 -38.76 -15.31
CA ALA A 286 4.11 -39.76 -16.27
C ALA A 286 5.63 -39.95 -16.29
N LEU A 287 6.41 -38.97 -15.84
CA LEU A 287 7.86 -39.14 -15.63
C LEU A 287 8.15 -40.17 -14.53
N HIS A 288 7.24 -40.34 -13.57
CA HIS A 288 7.32 -41.33 -12.50
C HIS A 288 6.38 -42.53 -12.73
N TYR A 289 6.12 -42.88 -14.00
CA TYR A 289 5.25 -44.00 -14.32
C TYR A 289 5.84 -45.34 -13.85
N ASN A 290 5.07 -46.09 -13.05
CA ASN A 290 5.44 -47.43 -12.60
C ASN A 290 5.01 -48.49 -13.64
N PRO A 291 5.91 -49.41 -14.05
CA PRO A 291 5.58 -50.56 -14.89
C PRO A 291 4.42 -51.36 -14.28
N ARG A 292 3.41 -51.71 -15.09
CA ARG A 292 2.22 -52.43 -14.61
C ARG A 292 2.15 -53.86 -15.11
N TYR A 293 2.87 -54.18 -16.18
CA TYR A 293 2.82 -55.49 -16.83
C TYR A 293 4.18 -56.18 -16.85
N ARG A 294 4.18 -57.49 -17.11
CA ARG A 294 5.40 -58.26 -17.37
C ARG A 294 6.05 -57.81 -18.69
N LEU A 295 7.38 -57.94 -18.77
CA LEU A 295 8.27 -57.37 -19.80
C LEU A 295 7.69 -57.22 -21.22
N PRO A 296 7.16 -58.27 -21.89
CA PRO A 296 6.78 -58.15 -23.30
C PRO A 296 5.62 -57.17 -23.54
N VAL A 297 4.68 -57.07 -22.60
CA VAL A 297 3.54 -56.14 -22.69
C VAL A 297 3.98 -54.71 -22.36
N GLU A 298 4.95 -54.56 -21.45
CA GLU A 298 5.46 -53.26 -21.07
C GLU A 298 6.25 -52.59 -22.20
N ILE A 299 7.01 -53.37 -22.99
CA ILE A 299 7.74 -52.89 -24.18
C ILE A 299 6.79 -52.29 -25.23
N LEU A 300 5.64 -52.94 -25.47
CA LEU A 300 4.62 -52.43 -26.40
C LEU A 300 3.90 -51.17 -25.88
N ARG A 301 3.84 -51.01 -24.56
CA ARG A 301 3.18 -49.87 -23.92
C ARG A 301 4.05 -48.61 -23.89
N MET A 302 5.37 -48.75 -23.82
CA MET A 302 6.32 -47.63 -23.76
C MET A 302 6.13 -46.59 -24.88
N PRO A 303 6.02 -46.97 -26.18
CA PRO A 303 5.74 -46.02 -27.26
C PRO A 303 4.42 -45.25 -27.07
N TRP A 304 3.39 -45.91 -26.55
CA TRP A 304 2.09 -45.27 -26.30
C TRP A 304 2.17 -44.24 -25.17
N VAL A 305 2.91 -44.55 -24.09
CA VAL A 305 3.17 -43.60 -23.00
C VAL A 305 3.96 -42.39 -23.52
N ALA A 306 4.99 -42.62 -24.32
CA ALA A 306 5.79 -41.56 -24.94
C ALA A 306 4.94 -40.64 -25.83
N LEU A 307 4.10 -41.21 -26.71
CA LEU A 307 3.19 -40.44 -27.57
C LEU A 307 2.20 -39.60 -26.74
N ARG A 308 1.68 -40.18 -25.65
CA ARG A 308 0.76 -39.49 -24.73
C ARG A 308 1.44 -38.33 -24.02
N MET A 309 2.68 -38.51 -23.56
CA MET A 309 3.51 -37.45 -22.98
C MET A 309 3.78 -36.34 -24.00
N ALA A 310 4.17 -36.68 -25.23
CA ALA A 310 4.38 -35.70 -26.30
C ALA A 310 3.12 -34.85 -26.55
N ASN A 311 1.94 -35.47 -26.61
CA ASN A 311 0.68 -34.74 -26.73
C ASN A 311 0.38 -33.83 -25.52
N TRP A 312 0.66 -34.27 -24.29
CA TRP A 312 0.47 -33.40 -23.11
C TRP A 312 1.46 -32.23 -23.08
N PHE A 313 2.71 -32.47 -23.47
CA PHE A 313 3.73 -31.42 -23.60
C PHE A 313 3.32 -30.39 -24.64
N LEU A 314 2.89 -30.84 -25.82
CA LEU A 314 2.41 -29.95 -26.87
C LEU A 314 1.22 -29.11 -26.38
N ARG A 315 0.23 -29.72 -25.73
CA ARG A 315 -0.93 -28.98 -25.17
C ARG A 315 -0.51 -27.98 -24.10
N TYR A 316 0.37 -28.37 -23.19
CA TYR A 316 0.90 -27.47 -22.15
C TYR A 316 1.59 -26.26 -22.79
N ARG A 317 2.48 -26.49 -23.77
CA ARG A 317 3.18 -25.40 -24.45
C ARG A 317 2.24 -24.51 -25.26
N LEU A 318 1.25 -25.07 -25.95
CA LEU A 318 0.24 -24.28 -26.66
C LEU A 318 -0.57 -23.42 -25.69
N VAL A 319 -1.00 -23.97 -24.54
CA VAL A 319 -1.71 -23.19 -23.52
C VAL A 319 -0.88 -22.00 -23.06
N LEU A 320 0.37 -22.23 -22.65
CA LEU A 320 1.26 -21.16 -22.21
C LEU A 320 1.52 -20.13 -23.30
N MET A 321 1.82 -20.58 -24.52
CA MET A 321 2.08 -19.73 -25.67
C MET A 321 0.89 -18.80 -25.93
N PHE A 322 -0.34 -19.33 -25.96
CA PHE A 322 -1.52 -18.50 -26.19
C PHE A 322 -1.85 -17.59 -25.02
N MET A 323 -1.70 -18.07 -23.77
CA MET A 323 -1.88 -17.23 -22.58
C MET A 323 -0.86 -16.09 -22.51
N GLY A 324 0.35 -16.24 -23.08
CA GLY A 324 1.34 -15.16 -23.12
C GLY A 324 1.27 -14.26 -24.37
N SER A 325 0.89 -14.80 -25.52
CA SER A 325 0.89 -14.06 -26.80
C SER A 325 -0.39 -13.28 -27.05
N ILE A 326 -1.55 -13.80 -26.64
CA ILE A 326 -2.85 -13.18 -26.92
C ILE A 326 -3.10 -11.92 -26.10
N PRO A 327 -2.91 -11.93 -24.75
CA PRO A 327 -3.09 -10.72 -23.97
C PRO A 327 -2.14 -9.61 -24.43
N ARG A 328 -2.66 -8.38 -24.38
CA ARG A 328 -1.87 -7.17 -24.61
C ARG A 328 -0.94 -6.91 -23.44
N LYS A 329 -1.37 -7.31 -22.23
CA LYS A 329 -0.67 -7.11 -20.98
C LYS A 329 -0.88 -8.29 -20.04
N LEU A 330 0.18 -8.70 -19.35
CA LEU A 330 0.23 -9.72 -18.32
C LEU A 330 0.62 -9.06 -16.99
N VAL A 331 -0.25 -9.18 -16.01
CA VAL A 331 -0.03 -8.62 -14.68
C VAL A 331 0.17 -9.76 -13.68
N VAL A 332 1.17 -9.63 -12.82
CA VAL A 332 1.36 -10.51 -11.66
C VAL A 332 1.53 -9.71 -10.39
N HIS A 333 1.23 -10.35 -9.26
CA HIS A 333 1.16 -9.68 -7.97
C HIS A 333 2.20 -10.13 -6.96
N SER A 334 3.08 -11.05 -7.36
CA SER A 334 4.17 -11.58 -6.54
C SER A 334 5.47 -11.73 -7.33
N THR A 335 6.60 -11.58 -6.64
CA THR A 335 7.93 -11.87 -7.20
C THR A 335 8.02 -13.33 -7.63
N ARG A 336 7.39 -14.24 -6.87
CA ARG A 336 7.34 -15.67 -7.20
C ARG A 336 6.65 -15.93 -8.53
N SER A 337 5.49 -15.31 -8.79
CA SER A 337 4.80 -15.44 -10.08
C SER A 337 5.54 -14.75 -11.23
N GLU A 338 6.23 -13.63 -10.98
CA GLU A 338 7.04 -12.94 -11.97
C GLU A 338 8.16 -13.83 -12.56
N ARG A 339 8.79 -14.67 -11.73
CA ARG A 339 9.81 -15.66 -12.19
C ARG A 339 9.27 -16.61 -13.27
N TRP A 340 7.97 -16.83 -13.30
CA TRP A 340 7.32 -17.74 -14.23
C TRP A 340 6.70 -17.05 -15.45
N LEU A 341 6.68 -15.71 -15.52
CA LEU A 341 6.17 -14.98 -16.69
C LEU A 341 6.95 -15.31 -17.98
N GLN A 342 8.25 -15.61 -17.84
CA GLN A 342 9.08 -16.05 -18.96
C GLN A 342 8.63 -17.38 -19.59
N LEU A 343 7.85 -18.20 -18.86
CA LEU A 343 7.25 -19.41 -19.42
C LEU A 343 6.13 -19.11 -20.41
N LEU A 344 5.45 -17.97 -20.24
CA LEU A 344 4.30 -17.54 -21.04
C LEU A 344 4.75 -16.76 -22.28
N THR A 345 5.66 -15.79 -22.09
CA THR A 345 6.10 -14.90 -23.18
C THR A 345 7.55 -14.46 -22.97
N PRO A 346 8.36 -14.29 -24.04
CA PRO A 346 9.66 -13.62 -23.98
C PRO A 346 9.55 -12.09 -23.96
N ASP A 347 8.44 -11.53 -24.44
CA ASP A 347 8.17 -10.10 -24.52
C ASP A 347 8.14 -9.46 -23.13
N GLN A 348 9.03 -8.50 -22.84
CA GLN A 348 9.10 -7.82 -21.55
C GLN A 348 8.10 -6.66 -21.46
N ASP A 349 7.73 -6.03 -22.58
CA ASP A 349 6.84 -4.87 -22.61
C ASP A 349 5.40 -5.25 -22.21
N LYS A 350 5.05 -6.53 -22.38
CA LYS A 350 3.77 -7.08 -21.92
C LYS A 350 3.71 -7.33 -20.42
N ARG A 351 4.84 -7.37 -19.71
CA ARG A 351 4.91 -7.86 -18.33
C ARG A 351 4.87 -6.69 -17.36
N GLU A 352 3.97 -6.75 -16.40
CA GLU A 352 4.00 -5.84 -15.26
C GLU A 352 3.81 -6.59 -13.94
N ARG A 353 4.57 -6.16 -12.92
CA ARG A 353 4.38 -6.61 -11.55
C ARG A 353 4.01 -5.44 -10.65
N PHE A 354 2.98 -5.64 -9.83
CA PHE A 354 2.70 -4.77 -8.70
C PHE A 354 1.94 -5.48 -7.59
N PRO A 355 2.13 -5.09 -6.32
CA PRO A 355 1.45 -5.74 -5.21
C PRO A 355 -0.07 -5.66 -5.34
N LEU A 356 -0.76 -6.57 -4.67
CA LEU A 356 -2.22 -6.53 -4.57
C LEU A 356 -2.70 -5.18 -4.02
N LEU A 357 -3.82 -4.74 -4.57
CA LEU A 357 -4.63 -3.68 -4.02
C LEU A 357 -5.16 -4.05 -2.64
N VAL A 358 -5.30 -3.03 -1.79
CA VAL A 358 -5.98 -3.13 -0.51
C VAL A 358 -7.48 -3.33 -0.77
N MET A 359 -8.06 -4.39 -0.22
CA MET A 359 -9.45 -4.77 -0.46
C MET A 359 -10.24 -4.88 0.85
N PRO A 360 -11.56 -4.63 0.81
CA PRO A 360 -12.40 -4.69 2.00
C PRO A 360 -12.48 -6.08 2.62
N LEU A 361 -12.79 -6.12 3.92
CA LEU A 361 -13.17 -7.35 4.60
C LEU A 361 -14.50 -7.86 4.03
N GLU A 362 -14.57 -9.16 3.77
CA GLU A 362 -15.74 -9.78 3.15
C GLU A 362 -16.95 -9.68 4.08
N ASN A 363 -18.07 -9.17 3.55
CA ASN A 363 -19.35 -9.02 4.26
C ASN A 363 -19.25 -8.33 5.64
N THR A 364 -18.22 -7.50 5.86
CA THR A 364 -17.93 -6.94 7.19
C THR A 364 -17.92 -5.43 7.15
N VAL A 365 -18.71 -4.82 8.04
CA VAL A 365 -18.65 -3.38 8.31
C VAL A 365 -17.64 -3.15 9.42
N LEU A 366 -16.65 -2.28 9.17
CA LEU A 366 -15.66 -1.95 10.18
C LEU A 366 -16.29 -1.12 11.32
N PRO A 367 -15.94 -1.40 12.58
CA PRO A 367 -16.35 -0.57 13.70
C PRO A 367 -15.73 0.82 13.58
N ARG A 368 -16.56 1.86 13.74
CA ARG A 368 -16.17 3.28 13.65
C ARG A 368 -15.66 3.84 14.96
N SER A 369 -15.93 3.17 16.08
CA SER A 369 -15.55 3.58 17.42
C SER A 369 -15.06 2.41 18.27
N ALA A 370 -14.35 2.71 19.36
CA ALA A 370 -13.96 1.70 20.34
C ALA A 370 -15.17 1.01 20.98
N GLU A 371 -16.30 1.72 21.13
CA GLU A 371 -17.55 1.17 21.66
C GLU A 371 -18.17 0.16 20.69
N GLU A 372 -18.22 0.49 19.38
CA GLU A 372 -18.69 -0.46 18.36
C GLU A 372 -17.82 -1.70 18.30
N LYS A 373 -16.49 -1.54 18.40
CA LYS A 373 -15.56 -2.67 18.46
C LYS A 373 -15.81 -3.55 19.69
N ARG A 374 -16.08 -2.95 20.86
CA ARG A 374 -16.46 -3.69 22.07
C ARG A 374 -17.79 -4.44 21.90
N LYS A 375 -18.80 -3.83 21.29
CA LYS A 375 -20.08 -4.50 20.96
C LYS A 375 -19.87 -5.69 20.03
N LEU A 376 -19.01 -5.54 19.02
CA LEU A 376 -18.65 -6.63 18.12
C LEU A 376 -17.95 -7.78 18.88
N ARG A 377 -16.99 -7.46 19.76
CA ARG A 377 -16.35 -8.47 20.62
C ARG A 377 -17.34 -9.21 21.51
N ALA A 378 -18.26 -8.48 22.14
CA ALA A 378 -19.29 -9.07 22.99
C ALA A 378 -20.15 -10.09 22.25
N ARG A 379 -20.50 -9.81 20.99
CA ARG A 379 -21.28 -10.72 20.12
C ARG A 379 -20.62 -12.08 19.92
N PHE A 380 -19.29 -12.12 19.95
CA PHE A 380 -18.50 -13.34 19.79
C PHE A 380 -17.94 -13.89 21.12
N GLY A 381 -18.33 -13.33 22.26
CA GLY A 381 -17.79 -13.72 23.57
C GLY A 381 -16.29 -13.41 23.74
N LEU A 382 -15.75 -12.47 22.98
CA LEU A 382 -14.34 -12.07 23.06
C LEU A 382 -14.10 -11.05 24.19
N PRO A 383 -12.95 -11.09 24.87
CA PRO A 383 -12.62 -10.18 25.97
C PRO A 383 -12.52 -8.72 25.49
N MET A 384 -13.04 -7.79 26.29
CA MET A 384 -13.04 -6.36 25.95
C MET A 384 -11.77 -5.62 26.37
N ASP A 385 -11.06 -6.15 27.36
CA ASP A 385 -9.92 -5.56 28.06
C ASP A 385 -8.57 -6.16 27.64
N LYS A 386 -8.58 -7.28 26.92
CA LYS A 386 -7.38 -7.94 26.40
C LYS A 386 -7.04 -7.50 24.97
N PHE A 387 -5.76 -7.56 24.67
CA PHE A 387 -5.25 -7.46 23.31
C PHE A 387 -5.57 -8.75 22.55
N ILE A 388 -6.17 -8.63 21.36
CA ILE A 388 -6.59 -9.78 20.56
C ILE A 388 -5.76 -9.88 19.27
N PHE A 389 -5.01 -10.96 19.13
CA PHE A 389 -4.40 -11.38 17.88
C PHE A 389 -5.38 -12.22 17.06
N VAL A 390 -5.32 -12.09 15.73
CA VAL A 390 -6.02 -13.00 14.82
C VAL A 390 -5.06 -13.55 13.77
N SER A 391 -5.17 -14.83 13.45
CA SER A 391 -4.44 -15.45 12.34
C SER A 391 -5.44 -16.11 11.40
N PRO A 392 -5.85 -15.45 10.30
CA PRO A 392 -6.98 -15.91 9.51
C PRO A 392 -6.61 -16.73 8.27
N GLY A 393 -7.62 -17.42 7.74
CA GLY A 393 -7.65 -18.21 6.50
C GLY A 393 -7.45 -19.72 6.70
N PHE A 394 -7.34 -20.46 5.59
CA PHE A 394 -7.30 -21.92 5.61
C PHE A 394 -6.24 -22.53 6.55
N PHE A 395 -6.62 -23.59 7.26
CA PHE A 395 -5.73 -24.40 8.10
C PHE A 395 -4.82 -25.27 7.23
N PHE A 396 -3.66 -24.71 6.85
CA PHE A 396 -2.59 -25.39 6.12
C PHE A 396 -1.30 -25.39 6.93
N ALA A 397 -0.50 -26.44 6.81
CA ALA A 397 0.77 -26.59 7.53
C ALA A 397 1.73 -25.41 7.31
N ARG A 398 1.80 -24.90 6.06
CA ARG A 398 2.60 -23.72 5.68
C ARG A 398 2.27 -22.44 6.46
N LYS A 399 1.13 -22.37 7.17
CA LYS A 399 0.76 -21.20 7.98
C LYS A 399 1.26 -21.27 9.42
N ARG A 400 1.88 -22.38 9.82
CA ARG A 400 2.64 -22.51 11.08
C ARG A 400 1.83 -22.09 12.30
N TYR A 401 0.57 -22.52 12.36
CA TYR A 401 -0.35 -22.16 13.45
C TYR A 401 0.10 -22.68 14.81
N ARG A 402 0.86 -23.79 14.84
CA ARG A 402 1.47 -24.35 16.05
C ARG A 402 2.36 -23.31 16.71
N GLU A 403 3.31 -22.76 15.97
CA GLU A 403 4.25 -21.75 16.48
C GLU A 403 3.53 -20.45 16.86
N VAL A 404 2.46 -20.07 16.15
CA VAL A 404 1.63 -18.92 16.52
C VAL A 404 0.92 -19.14 17.86
N ILE A 405 0.41 -20.35 18.11
CA ILE A 405 -0.20 -20.71 19.39
C ILE A 405 0.87 -20.71 20.49
N GLU A 406 2.03 -21.31 20.24
CA GLU A 406 3.11 -21.46 21.22
C GLU A 406 3.69 -20.10 21.65
N ALA A 407 3.91 -19.19 20.71
CA ALA A 407 4.42 -17.83 20.92
C ALA A 407 3.45 -16.85 21.64
N LEU A 408 2.16 -17.22 21.78
CA LEU A 408 1.11 -16.35 22.33
C LEU A 408 1.40 -15.89 23.77
N PRO A 409 1.42 -14.57 24.06
CA PRO A 409 1.50 -14.06 25.43
C PRO A 409 0.30 -14.45 26.30
N GLN A 410 0.51 -14.72 27.58
CA GLN A 410 -0.53 -15.18 28.52
C GLN A 410 -1.63 -14.13 28.78
N ASP A 411 -1.29 -12.85 28.66
CA ASP A 411 -2.17 -11.69 28.84
C ASP A 411 -2.99 -11.34 27.59
N ALA A 412 -2.67 -11.93 26.44
CA ALA A 412 -3.36 -11.73 25.17
C ALA A 412 -4.29 -12.90 24.81
N MET A 413 -5.19 -12.66 23.85
CA MET A 413 -6.07 -13.66 23.24
C MET A 413 -5.63 -13.91 21.78
N LEU A 414 -5.69 -15.14 21.31
CA LEU A 414 -5.50 -15.50 19.91
C LEU A 414 -6.79 -16.05 19.31
N VAL A 415 -7.18 -15.53 18.15
CA VAL A 415 -8.26 -16.07 17.33
C VAL A 415 -7.66 -16.71 16.08
N LEU A 416 -7.82 -18.02 15.93
CA LEU A 416 -7.56 -18.71 14.67
C LEU A 416 -8.86 -18.78 13.88
N SER A 417 -8.95 -18.03 12.78
CA SER A 417 -10.21 -17.83 12.06
C SER A 417 -10.11 -18.25 10.60
N GLY A 418 -10.65 -19.41 10.22
CA GLY A 418 -10.60 -19.84 8.82
C GLY A 418 -11.08 -21.26 8.57
N THR A 419 -11.03 -21.68 7.32
CA THR A 419 -11.71 -22.92 6.90
C THR A 419 -10.79 -24.15 7.01
N LYS A 420 -11.37 -25.30 7.39
CA LYS A 420 -10.67 -26.59 7.35
C LYS A 420 -10.24 -26.92 5.92
N SER A 421 -8.98 -27.30 5.75
CA SER A 421 -8.46 -27.81 4.48
C SER A 421 -8.94 -29.24 4.23
N SER A 422 -9.37 -29.54 3.00
CA SER A 422 -9.65 -30.91 2.55
C SER A 422 -8.39 -31.70 2.22
N TRP A 423 -7.25 -31.03 2.06
CA TRP A 423 -5.99 -31.62 1.61
C TRP A 423 -5.11 -32.10 2.77
N GLU A 424 -5.23 -31.45 3.94
CA GLU A 424 -4.42 -31.71 5.14
C GLU A 424 -5.32 -31.81 6.38
N PRO A 425 -6.22 -32.81 6.45
CA PRO A 425 -7.20 -32.91 7.53
C PRO A 425 -6.53 -33.16 8.90
N GLU A 426 -5.43 -33.91 8.93
CA GLU A 426 -4.69 -34.28 10.14
C GLU A 426 -4.08 -33.05 10.83
N TYR A 427 -3.57 -32.09 10.05
CA TYR A 427 -3.01 -30.85 10.59
C TYR A 427 -4.07 -30.01 11.32
N PHE A 428 -5.30 -29.96 10.79
CA PHE A 428 -6.39 -29.27 11.48
C PHE A 428 -6.67 -29.88 12.86
N ASP A 429 -6.71 -31.21 12.93
CA ASP A 429 -7.00 -31.93 14.18
C ASP A 429 -5.86 -31.71 15.21
N GLU A 430 -4.61 -31.68 14.76
CA GLU A 430 -3.43 -31.32 15.56
C GLU A 430 -3.55 -29.91 16.17
N ILE A 431 -3.88 -28.91 15.35
CA ILE A 431 -4.03 -27.51 15.79
C ILE A 431 -5.20 -27.34 16.76
N ILE A 432 -6.30 -28.06 16.54
CA ILE A 432 -7.45 -28.07 17.47
C ILE A 432 -7.05 -28.67 18.82
N ALA A 433 -6.33 -29.79 18.82
CA ALA A 433 -5.86 -30.42 20.04
C ALA A 433 -4.92 -29.49 20.82
N LEU A 434 -3.99 -28.82 20.13
CA LEU A 434 -3.09 -27.85 20.75
C LEU A 434 -3.85 -26.63 21.29
N ALA A 435 -4.79 -26.06 20.53
CA ALA A 435 -5.56 -24.90 20.98
C ALA A 435 -6.38 -25.20 22.25
N LYS A 436 -6.91 -26.42 22.40
CA LYS A 436 -7.63 -26.84 23.63
C LYS A 436 -6.75 -26.83 24.87
N THR A 437 -5.43 -26.91 24.74
CA THR A 437 -4.50 -26.83 25.88
C THR A 437 -4.33 -25.41 26.41
N LYS A 438 -4.76 -24.37 25.67
CA LYS A 438 -4.60 -22.96 26.04
C LYS A 438 -5.95 -22.26 26.13
N ALA A 439 -6.30 -21.77 27.33
CA ALA A 439 -7.57 -21.08 27.58
C ALA A 439 -7.71 -19.73 26.85
N ASN A 440 -6.61 -19.17 26.34
CA ASN A 440 -6.58 -17.91 25.61
C ASN A 440 -6.47 -18.08 24.08
N VAL A 441 -6.89 -19.23 23.54
CA VAL A 441 -7.00 -19.48 22.11
C VAL A 441 -8.44 -19.81 21.75
N VAL A 442 -8.98 -19.08 20.77
CA VAL A 442 -10.32 -19.28 20.20
C VAL A 442 -10.18 -19.72 18.75
N ILE A 443 -11.00 -20.69 18.34
CA ILE A 443 -11.05 -21.18 16.96
C ILE A 443 -12.40 -20.83 16.35
N ASN A 444 -12.37 -20.17 15.20
CA ASN A 444 -13.51 -19.98 14.32
C ASN A 444 -13.26 -20.72 13.01
N THR A 445 -14.19 -21.59 12.62
CA THR A 445 -14.12 -22.34 11.35
C THR A 445 -15.03 -21.78 10.26
N GLU A 446 -15.87 -20.81 10.60
CA GLU A 446 -16.85 -20.22 9.69
C GLU A 446 -16.20 -19.14 8.83
N TYR A 447 -16.21 -19.35 7.51
CA TYR A 447 -15.64 -18.40 6.56
C TYR A 447 -16.39 -17.07 6.55
N GLU A 448 -17.72 -17.10 6.68
CA GLU A 448 -18.58 -15.91 6.56
C GLU A 448 -18.35 -14.88 7.68
N THR A 449 -17.96 -15.33 8.88
CA THR A 449 -17.68 -14.49 10.04
C THR A 449 -16.21 -14.14 10.18
N MET A 450 -15.34 -14.66 9.30
CA MET A 450 -13.88 -14.45 9.38
C MET A 450 -13.53 -12.96 9.35
N GLY A 451 -14.18 -12.18 8.50
CA GLY A 451 -13.95 -10.74 8.40
C GLY A 451 -14.30 -9.99 9.69
N GLU A 452 -15.39 -10.38 10.36
CA GLU A 452 -15.82 -9.77 11.61
C GLU A 452 -14.87 -10.10 12.77
N TYR A 453 -14.32 -11.31 12.81
CA TYR A 453 -13.24 -11.65 13.74
C TYR A 453 -12.00 -10.80 13.49
N VAL A 454 -11.62 -10.58 12.23
CA VAL A 454 -10.51 -9.67 11.91
C VAL A 454 -10.83 -8.26 12.41
N ALA A 455 -12.02 -7.73 12.13
CA ALA A 455 -12.44 -6.40 12.59
C ALA A 455 -12.51 -6.26 14.13
N ALA A 456 -12.79 -7.36 14.85
CA ALA A 456 -12.82 -7.40 16.31
C ALA A 456 -11.42 -7.42 16.94
N SER A 457 -10.39 -7.82 16.20
CA SER A 457 -9.01 -8.00 16.68
C SER A 457 -8.17 -6.71 16.64
N ASP A 458 -7.04 -6.71 17.34
CA ASP A 458 -6.11 -5.58 17.44
C ASP A 458 -4.90 -5.72 16.51
N ALA A 459 -4.42 -6.93 16.28
CA ALA A 459 -3.36 -7.19 15.30
C ALA A 459 -3.53 -8.53 14.60
N VAL A 460 -2.97 -8.64 13.39
CA VAL A 460 -3.02 -9.85 12.57
C VAL A 460 -1.66 -10.55 12.58
N VAL A 461 -1.63 -11.86 12.82
CA VAL A 461 -0.39 -12.66 12.78
C VAL A 461 -0.36 -13.49 11.51
N LEU A 462 0.67 -13.31 10.69
CA LEU A 462 0.87 -13.94 9.39
C LEU A 462 2.26 -14.59 9.36
N PHE A 463 2.42 -15.65 10.15
CA PHE A 463 3.68 -16.35 10.31
C PHE A 463 3.76 -17.56 9.38
N TYR A 464 4.01 -17.33 8.09
CA TYR A 464 3.93 -18.39 7.07
C TYR A 464 5.32 -18.90 6.70
N GLU A 465 5.43 -20.16 6.34
CA GLU A 465 6.63 -20.74 5.73
C GLU A 465 6.91 -20.08 4.37
N ASP A 466 5.88 -19.97 3.53
CA ASP A 466 5.97 -19.26 2.26
C ASP A 466 4.59 -18.78 1.78
N VAL A 467 4.59 -17.71 0.96
CA VAL A 467 3.40 -17.08 0.39
C VAL A 467 3.74 -16.34 -0.91
N PHE A 468 2.94 -16.55 -1.95
CA PHE A 468 3.02 -15.74 -3.17
C PHE A 468 2.63 -14.29 -2.86
N GLN A 469 1.40 -14.18 -2.35
CA GLN A 469 0.71 -12.95 -2.04
C GLN A 469 -0.37 -13.27 -1.01
N SER A 470 -0.84 -12.26 -0.28
CA SER A 470 -1.81 -12.49 0.79
C SER A 470 -2.99 -11.55 0.66
N ALA A 471 -4.14 -12.11 0.28
CA ALA A 471 -5.43 -11.45 0.40
C ALA A 471 -5.66 -10.97 1.84
N VAL A 472 -5.25 -11.78 2.82
CA VAL A 472 -5.39 -11.47 4.25
C VAL A 472 -4.65 -10.19 4.65
N VAL A 473 -3.40 -9.97 4.19
CA VAL A 473 -2.68 -8.73 4.56
C VAL A 473 -3.35 -7.52 3.95
N THR A 474 -3.86 -7.63 2.72
CA THR A 474 -4.58 -6.52 2.08
C THR A 474 -5.85 -6.15 2.84
N GLN A 475 -6.58 -7.14 3.36
CA GLN A 475 -7.75 -6.97 4.21
C GLN A 475 -7.39 -6.40 5.59
N ALA A 476 -6.30 -6.85 6.21
CA ALA A 476 -5.81 -6.32 7.47
C ALA A 476 -5.41 -4.84 7.36
N VAL A 477 -4.69 -4.50 6.29
CA VAL A 477 -4.31 -3.10 5.98
C VAL A 477 -5.55 -2.25 5.71
N TRP A 478 -6.55 -2.79 4.99
CA TRP A 478 -7.83 -2.11 4.80
C TRP A 478 -8.54 -1.84 6.13
N ALA A 479 -8.56 -2.85 7.02
CA ALA A 479 -9.14 -2.78 8.36
C ALA A 479 -8.37 -1.84 9.31
N GLY A 480 -7.18 -1.37 8.92
CA GLY A 480 -6.37 -0.49 9.74
C GLY A 480 -5.57 -1.21 10.83
N LEU A 481 -5.36 -2.52 10.69
CA LEU A 481 -4.74 -3.36 11.72
C LEU A 481 -3.24 -3.56 11.46
N PRO A 482 -2.39 -3.31 12.46
CA PRO A 482 -1.01 -3.77 12.43
C PRO A 482 -0.92 -5.30 12.23
N CYS A 483 0.15 -5.74 11.60
CA CYS A 483 0.41 -7.14 11.32
C CYS A 483 1.71 -7.60 11.98
N ILE A 484 1.94 -8.90 12.08
CA ILE A 484 3.26 -9.51 12.34
C ILE A 484 3.50 -10.49 11.20
N PHE A 485 4.66 -10.41 10.54
CA PHE A 485 4.96 -11.19 9.35
C PHE A 485 6.09 -12.17 9.59
N SER A 486 6.04 -13.35 8.98
CA SER A 486 7.26 -14.11 8.71
C SER A 486 8.09 -13.44 7.61
N GLU A 487 9.35 -13.84 7.45
CA GLU A 487 10.22 -13.39 6.34
C GLU A 487 9.88 -14.03 4.98
N ALA A 488 8.58 -14.12 4.63
CA ALA A 488 8.16 -14.61 3.33
C ALA A 488 8.13 -13.47 2.30
N GLU A 489 8.65 -13.71 1.09
CA GLU A 489 8.78 -12.69 0.04
C GLU A 489 7.45 -12.00 -0.31
N GLY A 490 6.33 -12.73 -0.26
CA GLY A 490 5.01 -12.18 -0.54
C GLY A 490 4.52 -11.12 0.45
N PHE A 491 5.17 -10.98 1.61
CA PHE A 491 4.88 -9.92 2.59
C PHE A 491 5.72 -8.66 2.41
N ALA A 492 6.79 -8.70 1.60
CA ALA A 492 7.73 -7.59 1.44
C ALA A 492 7.07 -6.22 1.15
N PRO A 493 6.02 -6.13 0.28
CA PRO A 493 5.34 -4.86 0.02
C PRO A 493 4.61 -4.26 1.24
N TYR A 494 4.38 -5.04 2.29
CA TYR A 494 3.53 -4.70 3.43
C TYR A 494 4.30 -4.55 4.75
N HIS A 495 5.63 -4.68 4.75
CA HIS A 495 6.45 -4.60 5.96
C HIS A 495 6.31 -3.30 6.77
N ALA A 496 5.81 -2.22 6.17
CA ALA A 496 5.49 -1.02 6.94
C ALA A 496 4.34 -1.24 7.96
N ALA A 497 3.49 -2.25 7.77
CA ALA A 497 2.38 -2.58 8.65
C ALA A 497 2.78 -3.36 9.92
N GLY A 498 4.03 -3.82 10.05
CA GLY A 498 4.36 -4.78 11.10
C GLY A 498 5.83 -5.17 11.19
N PRO A 499 6.26 -5.77 12.32
CA PRO A 499 7.57 -6.40 12.40
C PRO A 499 7.61 -7.66 11.53
N VAL A 500 8.81 -7.98 11.06
CA VAL A 500 9.14 -9.22 10.33
C VAL A 500 9.97 -10.09 11.26
N VAL A 501 9.58 -11.36 11.40
CA VAL A 501 10.17 -12.32 12.32
C VAL A 501 10.57 -13.60 11.60
N ARG A 502 11.64 -14.25 12.07
CA ARG A 502 12.20 -15.47 11.46
C ARG A 502 12.00 -16.72 12.31
N SER A 503 11.99 -16.56 13.62
CA SER A 503 11.87 -17.64 14.59
C SER A 503 10.65 -17.47 15.49
N GLU A 504 10.31 -18.54 16.20
CA GLU A 504 9.26 -18.53 17.21
C GLU A 504 9.58 -17.56 18.37
N ASP A 505 10.84 -17.48 18.79
CA ASP A 505 11.29 -16.54 19.82
C ASP A 505 11.10 -15.08 19.39
N GLU A 506 11.45 -14.77 18.14
CA GLU A 506 11.22 -13.44 17.56
C GLU A 506 9.72 -13.14 17.44
N LEU A 507 8.90 -14.13 17.05
CA LEU A 507 7.44 -14.02 17.02
C LEU A 507 6.88 -13.70 18.41
N ALA A 508 7.27 -14.44 19.43
CA ALA A 508 6.83 -14.23 20.80
C ALA A 508 7.22 -12.84 21.31
N LYS A 509 8.45 -12.40 21.01
CA LYS A 509 8.92 -11.04 21.32
C LYS A 509 8.10 -9.99 20.56
N ALA A 510 7.86 -10.17 19.27
CA ALA A 510 7.07 -9.24 18.46
C ALA A 510 5.62 -9.12 18.96
N MET A 511 5.00 -10.24 19.34
CA MET A 511 3.66 -10.26 19.94
C MET A 511 3.60 -9.52 21.27
N ARG A 512 4.65 -9.54 22.09
CA ARG A 512 4.71 -8.70 23.30
C ARG A 512 4.96 -7.22 22.98
N GLU A 513 5.91 -6.94 22.09
CA GLU A 513 6.29 -5.56 21.75
C GLU A 513 5.18 -4.77 21.04
N ILE A 514 4.41 -5.41 20.15
CA ILE A 514 3.35 -4.72 19.39
C ILE A 514 2.19 -4.25 20.26
N GLN A 515 2.01 -4.84 21.44
CA GLN A 515 0.97 -4.43 22.41
C GLN A 515 1.31 -3.08 23.07
N LYS A 516 2.59 -2.68 23.07
CA LYS A 516 3.02 -1.40 23.65
C LYS A 516 2.47 -0.23 22.82
N PRO A 517 1.91 0.83 23.43
CA PRO A 517 1.27 1.93 22.71
C PRO A 517 2.17 2.60 21.65
N GLU A 518 3.46 2.80 21.94
CA GLU A 518 4.41 3.42 21.01
C GLU A 518 4.65 2.55 19.77
N THR A 519 4.87 1.26 19.97
CA THR A 519 5.07 0.27 18.90
C THR A 519 3.80 0.11 18.07
N TYR A 520 2.65 0.01 18.71
CA TYR A 520 1.35 -0.08 18.04
C TYR A 520 1.09 1.16 17.18
N ALA A 521 1.34 2.36 17.71
CA ALA A 521 1.16 3.62 17.00
C ALA A 521 2.11 3.74 15.79
N LYS A 522 3.36 3.28 15.92
CA LYS A 522 4.33 3.20 14.81
C LYS A 522 3.77 2.38 13.64
N TYR A 523 3.34 1.14 13.89
CA TYR A 523 2.82 0.28 12.83
C TYR A 523 1.45 0.73 12.30
N SER A 524 0.61 1.30 13.16
CA SER A 524 -0.66 1.92 12.73
C SER A 524 -0.45 3.11 11.76
N ARG A 525 0.64 3.88 11.91
CA ARG A 525 1.03 4.88 10.90
C ARG A 525 1.41 4.22 9.58
N GLY A 526 2.21 3.17 9.63
CA GLY A 526 2.59 2.40 8.44
C GLY A 526 1.39 1.80 7.71
N VAL A 527 0.43 1.24 8.44
CA VAL A 527 -0.85 0.75 7.87
C VAL A 527 -1.62 1.86 7.17
N ARG A 528 -1.75 3.06 7.78
CA ARG A 528 -2.42 4.21 7.14
C ARG A 528 -1.73 4.64 5.85
N ILE A 529 -0.41 4.58 5.80
CA ILE A 529 0.36 4.87 4.59
C ILE A 529 0.07 3.80 3.53
N LEU A 530 0.22 2.52 3.87
CA LEU A 530 -0.04 1.40 2.95
C LEU A 530 -1.46 1.41 2.40
N ARG A 531 -2.46 1.64 3.25
CA ARG A 531 -3.87 1.75 2.83
C ARG A 531 -4.08 2.82 1.77
N ARG A 532 -3.36 3.94 1.82
CA ARG A 532 -3.39 4.99 0.78
C ARG A 532 -2.56 4.61 -0.43
N LEU A 533 -1.36 4.05 -0.23
CA LEU A 533 -0.43 3.69 -1.31
C LEU A 533 -0.97 2.59 -2.21
N LEU A 534 -1.65 1.60 -1.63
CA LEU A 534 -2.16 0.41 -2.29
C LEU A 534 -3.69 0.46 -2.49
N SER A 535 -4.28 1.64 -2.36
CA SER A 535 -5.71 1.85 -2.55
C SER A 535 -6.15 1.51 -3.98
N PRO A 536 -7.34 0.90 -4.17
CA PRO A 536 -7.92 0.65 -5.49
C PRO A 536 -7.98 1.91 -6.34
N GLU A 537 -8.44 3.01 -5.74
CA GLU A 537 -8.57 4.31 -6.40
C GLU A 537 -7.22 4.77 -6.93
N ARG A 538 -6.09 4.49 -6.27
CA ARG A 538 -4.78 4.91 -6.75
C ARG A 538 -4.23 4.02 -7.86
N ASN A 539 -4.47 2.72 -7.78
CA ASN A 539 -3.69 1.73 -8.53
C ASN A 539 -4.49 0.96 -9.59
N ALA A 540 -5.82 1.00 -9.57
CA ALA A 540 -6.64 0.26 -10.55
C ALA A 540 -6.34 0.69 -12.00
N GLU A 541 -6.04 1.97 -12.23
CA GLU A 541 -5.61 2.51 -13.54
C GLU A 541 -4.32 1.88 -14.08
N ARG A 542 -3.47 1.31 -13.22
CA ARG A 542 -2.26 0.62 -13.66
C ARG A 542 -2.57 -0.57 -14.55
N TYR A 543 -3.72 -1.22 -14.37
CA TYR A 543 -4.17 -2.29 -15.25
C TYR A 543 -4.38 -1.79 -16.69
N LEU A 544 -4.75 -0.51 -16.86
CA LEU A 544 -5.06 0.09 -18.15
C LEU A 544 -3.87 0.84 -18.78
N ALA A 545 -2.79 1.07 -18.03
CA ALA A 545 -1.62 1.75 -18.56
C ALA A 545 -1.00 0.96 -19.72
N GLY A 546 -0.77 1.61 -20.86
CA GLY A 546 -0.10 1.01 -22.02
C GLY A 546 -0.94 0.03 -22.84
N ILE A 547 -2.27 0.03 -22.68
CA ILE A 547 -3.17 -0.88 -23.43
C ILE A 547 -3.59 -0.36 -24.81
N GLU A 548 -3.25 0.89 -25.13
CA GLU A 548 -3.64 1.58 -26.37
C GLU A 548 -2.96 1.02 -27.63
#